data_AF-A0A2E3NEV1-F1
#
_entry.id   AF-A0A2E3NEV1-F1
#
_cell.length_a   1.000
_cell.length_b   1.000
_cell.length_c   1.000
_cell.angle_alpha   90.00
_cell.angle_beta   90.00
_cell.angle_gamma   90.00
#
_symmetry.space_group_name_H-M   'P 1'
#
loop_
_entity.id
_entity.type
_entity.pdbx_description
1 polymer ?
#
loop_
_entity_poly.entity_id
_entity_poly.type
_entity_poly.pdbx_seq_one_letter_code
_entity_poly.pdbx_strand_id
1 'polypeptide(L)'
;MPRLTIPAATTRAQDEGGALAHPAVGRDGLHSPVMDRDSTLIERSLDESLGALQATRSNPAVIEATDRFAELAAESVRRGGRLLVCGNGGSLSQATHFAEEWVGRFRNDRAALPAIALAEPATITCIANDFGFDQVFSRQVEAHARPGDLFVALSTSGRSPNVIEAARAARTAGIASVALTGPNGDLLANEVDVAIRIPTGRYADPVQECHLAILHAVVKQVESVLFPTQEDRAPLARSGATKAAPGESWLER
;
A
#
# COMPACT_ATOMS: atom_id res chain seq x y z
N MET A 1 48.17 15.58 -23.09
CA MET A 1 47.20 15.80 -22.00
C MET A 1 47.80 16.84 -21.07
N PRO A 2 47.31 18.09 -21.03
CA PRO A 2 47.88 19.13 -20.19
C PRO A 2 47.48 18.90 -18.72
N ARG A 3 48.48 18.95 -17.83
CA ARG A 3 48.30 18.90 -16.36
C ARG A 3 47.59 20.17 -15.89
N LEU A 4 46.38 20.03 -15.34
CA LEU A 4 45.73 21.12 -14.61
C LEU A 4 46.50 21.42 -13.32
N THR A 5 46.93 22.67 -13.17
CA THR A 5 47.56 23.19 -11.96
C THR A 5 46.47 23.79 -11.06
N ILE A 6 46.33 23.28 -9.84
CA ILE A 6 45.41 23.83 -8.81
C ILE A 6 46.19 24.88 -7.99
N PRO A 7 45.72 26.12 -7.81
CA PRO A 7 46.39 27.06 -6.92
C PRO A 7 46.09 26.74 -5.46
N ALA A 8 47.14 26.78 -4.62
CA ALA A 8 47.06 26.61 -3.18
C ALA A 8 46.26 27.75 -2.53
N ALA A 9 45.25 27.39 -1.73
CA ALA A 9 44.57 28.33 -0.84
C ALA A 9 45.48 28.61 0.37
N THR A 10 45.94 29.85 0.47
CA THR A 10 46.71 30.39 1.58
C THR A 10 45.88 30.40 2.87
N THR A 11 46.47 29.84 3.91
CA THR A 11 46.09 29.99 5.31
C THR A 11 46.18 31.44 5.78
N ARG A 12 45.14 31.92 6.48
CA ARG A 12 45.29 32.87 7.58
C ARG A 12 44.17 32.63 8.59
N ALA A 13 44.57 32.06 9.72
CA ALA A 13 43.86 32.16 10.97
C ALA A 13 43.89 33.63 11.42
N GLN A 14 42.73 34.17 11.79
CA GLN A 14 42.65 35.20 12.80
C GLN A 14 41.58 34.76 13.81
N ASP A 15 42.10 34.52 15.01
CA ASP A 15 41.41 34.34 16.26
C ASP A 15 40.70 35.66 16.61
N GLU A 16 39.37 35.64 16.65
CA GLU A 16 38.60 36.62 17.41
C GLU A 16 37.61 35.86 18.30
N GLY A 17 38.02 35.67 19.55
CA GLY A 17 37.19 35.17 20.63
C GLY A 17 36.08 36.15 20.97
N GLY A 18 35.00 36.11 20.22
CA GLY A 18 33.71 36.69 20.58
C GLY A 18 32.83 35.61 21.20
N ALA A 19 32.75 35.58 22.53
CA ALA A 19 31.73 34.79 23.21
C ALA A 19 30.35 35.34 22.82
N LEU A 20 29.70 34.68 21.85
CA LEU A 20 28.30 34.94 21.52
C LEU A 20 27.46 34.48 22.71
N ALA A 21 27.13 35.43 23.59
CA ALA A 21 26.13 35.22 24.62
C ALA A 21 24.80 34.91 23.93
N HIS A 22 24.41 33.64 23.92
CA HIS A 22 23.04 33.26 23.58
C HIS A 22 22.10 33.97 24.57
N PRO A 23 21.07 34.69 24.09
CA PRO A 23 20.08 35.24 24.99
C PRO A 23 19.46 34.07 25.77
N ALA A 24 19.48 34.17 27.09
CA ALA A 24 18.82 33.21 27.95
C ALA A 24 17.32 33.21 27.59
N VAL A 25 16.89 32.19 26.85
CA VAL A 25 15.48 31.92 26.62
C VAL A 25 14.91 31.64 28.00
N GLY A 26 14.07 32.56 28.48
CA GLY A 26 13.35 32.42 29.75
C GLY A 26 12.69 31.06 29.79
N ARG A 27 12.86 30.35 30.90
CA ARG A 27 12.12 29.11 31.21
C ARG A 27 10.68 29.45 31.56
N ASP A 28 10.00 30.20 30.71
CA ASP A 28 8.58 30.43 30.82
C ASP A 28 7.87 29.28 30.12
N GLY A 29 7.57 28.25 30.91
CA GLY A 29 6.54 27.25 30.67
C GLY A 29 6.45 26.68 29.25
N LEU A 30 7.28 25.67 28.93
CA LEU A 30 6.82 24.60 28.04
C LEU A 30 5.69 23.84 28.78
N HIS A 31 4.49 24.41 28.82
CA HIS A 31 3.30 23.60 28.91
C HIS A 31 3.20 22.89 27.57
N SER A 32 3.77 21.68 27.49
CA SER A 32 3.34 20.72 26.48
C SER A 32 1.81 20.70 26.54
N PRO A 33 1.09 20.94 25.41
CA PRO A 33 -0.35 20.87 25.44
C PRO A 33 -0.73 19.49 25.96
N VAL A 34 -1.32 19.46 27.15
CA VAL A 34 -1.87 18.23 27.72
C VAL A 34 -2.90 17.77 26.72
N MET A 35 -2.69 16.62 26.08
CA MET A 35 -3.68 16.05 25.17
C MET A 35 -5.01 15.99 25.90
N ASP A 36 -5.99 16.76 25.42
CA ASP A 36 -7.34 16.68 25.92
C ASP A 36 -7.83 15.26 25.64
N ARG A 37 -8.11 14.49 26.69
CA ARG A 37 -8.53 13.09 26.59
C ARG A 37 -10.00 13.02 26.21
N ASP A 38 -10.35 13.70 25.12
CA ASP A 38 -11.69 13.70 24.58
C ASP A 38 -11.92 12.37 23.85
N SER A 39 -12.42 11.36 24.56
CA SER A 39 -12.81 10.06 24.01
C SER A 39 -13.73 10.19 22.79
N THR A 40 -14.43 11.33 22.63
CA THR A 40 -15.32 11.58 21.50
C THR A 40 -14.58 11.70 20.16
N LEU A 41 -13.30 12.11 20.14
CA LEU A 41 -12.52 12.15 18.89
C LEU A 41 -12.18 10.74 18.40
N ILE A 42 -11.77 9.86 19.32
CA ILE A 42 -11.46 8.47 19.00
C ILE A 42 -12.72 7.74 18.56
N GLU A 43 -13.82 7.90 19.31
CA GLU A 43 -15.12 7.31 18.95
C GLU A 43 -15.57 7.77 17.55
N ARG A 44 -15.51 9.09 17.25
CA ARG A 44 -15.84 9.59 15.91
C ARG A 44 -14.95 9.02 14.81
N SER A 45 -13.65 8.91 15.05
CA SER A 45 -12.73 8.30 14.07
C SER A 45 -13.11 6.85 13.79
N LEU A 46 -13.41 6.06 14.83
CA LEU A 46 -13.83 4.67 14.69
C LEU A 46 -15.20 4.53 14.01
N ASP A 47 -16.13 5.45 14.28
CA ASP A 47 -17.43 5.50 13.61
C ASP A 47 -17.28 5.84 12.13
N GLU A 48 -16.35 6.73 11.76
CA GLU A 48 -16.01 7.02 10.35
C GLU A 48 -15.45 5.78 9.64
N SER A 49 -14.52 5.06 10.28
CA SER A 49 -13.97 3.78 9.79
C SER A 49 -15.06 2.74 9.59
N LEU A 50 -15.93 2.55 10.59
CA LEU A 50 -17.05 1.61 10.53
C LEU A 50 -18.01 1.98 9.40
N GLY A 51 -18.34 3.26 9.27
CA GLY A 51 -19.20 3.78 8.21
C GLY A 51 -18.62 3.51 6.81
N ALA A 52 -17.32 3.73 6.61
CA ALA A 52 -16.63 3.45 5.36
C ALA A 52 -16.61 1.96 5.02
N LEU A 53 -16.28 1.10 5.99
CA LEU A 53 -16.30 -0.36 5.80
C LEU A 53 -17.70 -0.88 5.51
N GLN A 54 -18.72 -0.37 6.19
CA GLN A 54 -20.11 -0.76 5.96
C GLN A 54 -20.59 -0.33 4.57
N ALA A 55 -20.27 0.90 4.15
CA ALA A 55 -20.56 1.37 2.80
C ALA A 55 -19.86 0.52 1.72
N THR A 56 -18.59 0.17 1.96
CA THR A 56 -17.78 -0.70 1.08
C THR A 56 -18.41 -2.09 0.95
N ARG A 57 -18.74 -2.75 2.06
CA ARG A 57 -19.38 -4.07 2.09
C ARG A 57 -20.74 -4.08 1.38
N SER A 58 -21.53 -3.03 1.55
CA SER A 58 -22.88 -2.93 1.01
C SER A 58 -22.94 -2.48 -0.45
N ASN A 59 -21.81 -2.12 -1.06
CA ASN A 59 -21.75 -1.69 -2.47
C ASN A 59 -21.50 -2.89 -3.40
N PRO A 60 -22.48 -3.30 -4.24
CA PRO A 60 -22.34 -4.47 -5.10
C PRO A 60 -21.18 -4.36 -6.11
N ALA A 61 -20.93 -3.17 -6.65
CA ALA A 61 -19.85 -2.96 -7.62
C ALA A 61 -18.46 -3.15 -6.99
N VAL A 62 -18.30 -2.78 -5.71
CA VAL A 62 -17.06 -3.03 -4.97
C VAL A 62 -16.87 -4.53 -4.74
N ILE A 63 -17.92 -5.25 -4.37
CA ILE A 63 -17.86 -6.70 -4.16
C ILE A 63 -17.51 -7.43 -5.47
N GLU A 64 -18.18 -7.08 -6.57
CA GLU A 64 -17.91 -7.66 -7.89
C GLU A 64 -16.48 -7.39 -8.36
N ALA A 65 -16.00 -6.14 -8.23
CA ALA A 65 -14.63 -5.80 -8.59
C ALA A 65 -13.58 -6.49 -7.69
N THR A 66 -13.90 -6.70 -6.41
CA THR A 66 -13.03 -7.44 -5.47
C THR A 66 -12.96 -8.93 -5.83
N ASP A 67 -14.09 -9.53 -6.17
CA ASP A 67 -14.15 -10.91 -6.65
C ASP A 67 -13.33 -11.07 -7.94
N ARG A 68 -13.52 -10.15 -8.89
CA ARG A 68 -12.74 -10.13 -10.14
C ARG A 68 -11.24 -9.96 -9.91
N PHE A 69 -10.83 -9.16 -8.93
CA PHE A 69 -9.43 -9.04 -8.54
C PHE A 69 -8.89 -10.39 -8.04
N ALA A 70 -9.61 -11.07 -7.13
CA ALA A 70 -9.19 -12.37 -6.63
C ALA A 70 -9.10 -13.42 -7.77
N GLU A 71 -10.03 -13.43 -8.72
CA GLU A 71 -9.97 -14.29 -9.90
C GLU A 71 -8.71 -14.06 -10.73
N LEU A 72 -8.44 -12.80 -11.12
CA LEU A 72 -7.27 -12.43 -11.91
C LEU A 72 -5.97 -12.80 -11.18
N ALA A 73 -5.92 -12.59 -9.87
CA ALA A 73 -4.77 -12.89 -9.04
C ALA A 73 -4.50 -14.41 -8.97
N ALA A 74 -5.54 -15.22 -8.72
CA ALA A 74 -5.41 -16.68 -8.73
C ALA A 74 -5.05 -17.22 -10.12
N GLU A 75 -5.61 -16.65 -11.19
CA GLU A 75 -5.30 -17.04 -12.56
C GLU A 75 -3.85 -16.69 -12.95
N SER A 76 -3.36 -15.51 -12.54
CA SER A 76 -1.95 -15.11 -12.69
C SER A 76 -1.03 -16.18 -12.11
N VAL A 77 -1.24 -16.58 -10.86
CA VAL A 77 -0.43 -17.62 -10.21
C VAL A 77 -0.50 -18.95 -10.93
N ARG A 78 -1.69 -19.41 -11.33
CA ARG A 78 -1.86 -20.68 -12.05
C ARG A 78 -1.09 -20.74 -13.36
N ARG A 79 -0.92 -19.59 -14.01
CA ARG A 79 -0.13 -19.47 -15.25
C ARG A 79 1.37 -19.23 -14.98
N GLY A 80 1.80 -19.27 -13.74
CA GLY A 80 3.19 -19.02 -13.34
C GLY A 80 3.58 -17.53 -13.30
N GLY A 81 2.60 -16.63 -13.39
CA GLY A 81 2.79 -15.19 -13.22
C GLY A 81 2.86 -14.80 -11.74
N ARG A 82 3.19 -13.53 -11.49
CA ARG A 82 3.32 -12.95 -10.15
C ARG A 82 2.57 -11.64 -9.99
N LEU A 83 2.44 -11.20 -8.75
CA LEU A 83 1.97 -9.84 -8.45
C LEU A 83 3.10 -8.81 -8.47
N LEU A 84 2.83 -7.64 -9.04
CA LEU A 84 3.60 -6.42 -8.85
C LEU A 84 2.69 -5.37 -8.21
N VAL A 85 3.06 -4.85 -7.03
CA VAL A 85 2.17 -3.99 -6.23
C VAL A 85 2.86 -2.68 -5.88
N CYS A 86 2.19 -1.54 -6.05
CA CYS A 86 2.73 -0.23 -5.68
C CYS A 86 1.69 0.70 -5.04
N GLY A 87 2.18 1.72 -4.35
CA GLY A 87 1.40 2.80 -3.76
C GLY A 87 2.32 3.84 -3.10
N ASN A 88 1.76 4.93 -2.56
CA ASN A 88 2.53 5.95 -1.84
C ASN A 88 2.17 5.98 -0.35
N GLY A 89 3.15 6.27 0.52
CA GLY A 89 2.92 6.45 1.96
C GLY A 89 2.27 5.21 2.58
N GLY A 90 1.15 5.39 3.30
CA GLY A 90 0.40 4.26 3.89
C GLY A 90 -0.05 3.22 2.85
N SER A 91 -0.28 3.61 1.59
CA SER A 91 -0.57 2.66 0.52
C SER A 91 0.68 1.87 0.07
N LEU A 92 1.90 2.40 0.24
CA LEU A 92 3.12 1.61 0.05
C LEU A 92 3.28 0.58 1.17
N SER A 93 2.97 0.96 2.42
CA SER A 93 2.95 0.04 3.56
C SER A 93 1.95 -1.11 3.34
N GLN A 94 0.78 -0.81 2.77
CA GLN A 94 -0.20 -1.82 2.39
C GLN A 94 0.26 -2.69 1.21
N ALA A 95 0.97 -2.12 0.23
CA ALA A 95 1.56 -2.88 -0.86
C ALA A 95 2.60 -3.90 -0.33
N THR A 96 3.47 -3.49 0.60
CA THR A 96 4.43 -4.38 1.24
C THR A 96 3.76 -5.42 2.12
N HIS A 97 2.74 -5.03 2.91
CA HIS A 97 1.92 -5.94 3.71
C HIS A 97 1.29 -7.02 2.81
N PHE A 98 0.61 -6.60 1.74
CA PHE A 98 -0.04 -7.53 0.84
C PHE A 98 0.97 -8.47 0.17
N ALA A 99 2.14 -7.98 -0.26
CA ALA A 99 3.17 -8.83 -0.82
C ALA A 99 3.77 -9.82 0.21
N GLU A 100 3.95 -9.45 1.47
CA GLU A 100 4.43 -10.38 2.50
C GLU A 100 3.42 -11.49 2.80
N GLU A 101 2.12 -11.20 2.80
CA GLU A 101 1.09 -12.21 3.02
C GLU A 101 1.03 -13.23 1.88
N TRP A 102 1.47 -12.85 0.67
CA TRP A 102 1.63 -13.74 -0.46
C TRP A 102 2.91 -14.59 -0.35
N VAL A 103 4.05 -13.97 -0.09
CA VAL A 103 5.35 -14.67 -0.06
C VAL A 103 5.48 -15.55 1.18
N GLY A 104 5.09 -15.01 2.34
CA GLY A 104 5.02 -15.70 3.62
C GLY A 104 3.76 -16.57 3.72
N ARG A 105 2.90 -16.29 4.69
CA ARG A 105 1.59 -16.93 4.85
C ARG A 105 0.58 -15.95 5.42
N PHE A 106 -0.69 -16.13 5.09
CA PHE A 106 -1.77 -15.35 5.70
C PHE A 106 -2.30 -16.00 7.00
N ARG A 107 -2.84 -17.22 6.91
CA ARG A 107 -3.39 -17.94 8.07
C ARG A 107 -2.84 -19.34 8.19
N ASN A 108 -3.14 -20.16 7.18
CA ASN A 108 -2.73 -21.55 7.14
C ASN A 108 -1.39 -21.70 6.43
N ASP A 109 -0.70 -22.80 6.72
CA ASP A 109 0.53 -23.14 5.98
C ASP A 109 0.18 -23.59 4.56
N ARG A 110 0.92 -23.08 3.57
CA ARG A 110 0.75 -23.37 2.14
C ARG A 110 2.02 -23.01 1.38
N ALA A 111 2.11 -23.39 0.11
CA ALA A 111 3.24 -23.02 -0.74
C ALA A 111 3.35 -21.49 -0.92
N ALA A 112 4.57 -20.94 -0.98
CA ALA A 112 4.81 -19.52 -1.22
C ALA A 112 4.15 -19.03 -2.54
N LEU A 113 3.48 -17.87 -2.50
CA LEU A 113 2.93 -17.23 -3.70
C LEU A 113 3.86 -16.10 -4.17
N PRO A 114 4.07 -15.94 -5.49
CA PRO A 114 5.01 -14.94 -6.00
C PRO A 114 4.38 -13.54 -6.03
N ALA A 115 4.97 -12.61 -5.28
CA ALA A 115 4.59 -11.19 -5.25
C ALA A 115 5.80 -10.29 -5.00
N ILE A 116 5.79 -9.09 -5.58
CA ILE A 116 6.80 -8.04 -5.37
C ILE A 116 6.09 -6.72 -5.08
N ALA A 117 6.36 -6.13 -3.91
CA ALA A 117 6.07 -4.73 -3.67
C ALA A 117 7.19 -3.87 -4.27
N LEU A 118 6.86 -2.86 -5.07
CA LEU A 118 7.80 -1.96 -5.75
C LEU A 118 8.36 -0.91 -4.77
N ALA A 119 8.94 -1.36 -3.66
CA ALA A 119 9.18 -0.58 -2.44
C ALA A 119 10.67 -0.44 -2.05
N GLU A 120 11.61 -0.97 -2.85
CA GLU A 120 13.02 -1.01 -2.45
C GLU A 120 13.62 0.42 -2.42
N PRO A 121 14.14 0.89 -1.27
CA PRO A 121 14.53 2.28 -1.10
C PRO A 121 15.62 2.77 -2.07
N ALA A 122 16.67 1.97 -2.31
CA ALA A 122 17.75 2.39 -3.21
C ALA A 122 17.25 2.52 -4.65
N THR A 123 16.36 1.63 -5.08
CA THR A 123 15.71 1.64 -6.39
C THR A 123 14.81 2.86 -6.55
N ILE A 124 13.94 3.15 -5.56
CA ILE A 124 13.08 4.33 -5.58
C ILE A 124 13.91 5.62 -5.64
N THR A 125 14.92 5.74 -4.79
CA THR A 125 15.73 6.97 -4.71
C THR A 125 16.60 7.19 -5.94
N CYS A 126 17.17 6.12 -6.52
CA CYS A 126 17.90 6.17 -7.78
C CYS A 126 17.00 6.64 -8.93
N ILE A 127 15.83 6.02 -9.11
CA ILE A 127 14.91 6.40 -10.19
C ILE A 127 14.39 7.83 -9.99
N ALA A 128 14.06 8.21 -8.76
CA ALA A 128 13.61 9.55 -8.46
C ALA A 128 14.67 10.61 -8.78
N ASN A 129 15.95 10.32 -8.51
CA ASN A 129 17.07 11.22 -8.80
C ASN A 129 17.30 11.38 -10.30
N ASP A 130 17.25 10.28 -11.04
CA ASP A 130 17.70 10.25 -12.43
C ASP A 130 16.56 10.51 -13.45
N PHE A 131 15.33 10.14 -13.10
CA PHE A 131 14.16 10.18 -14.00
C PHE A 131 12.96 10.98 -13.44
N GLY A 132 13.03 11.39 -12.17
CA GLY A 132 11.96 12.08 -11.47
C GLY A 132 11.01 11.13 -10.72
N PHE A 133 10.34 11.67 -9.69
CA PHE A 133 9.51 10.87 -8.80
C PHE A 133 8.30 10.24 -9.50
N ASP A 134 7.84 10.82 -10.61
CA ASP A 134 6.73 10.31 -11.43
C ASP A 134 7.06 8.96 -12.10
N GLN A 135 8.33 8.55 -12.18
CA GLN A 135 8.73 7.30 -12.84
C GLN A 135 9.13 6.18 -11.87
N VAL A 136 9.09 6.41 -10.55
CA VAL A 136 9.64 5.47 -9.55
C VAL A 136 9.02 4.09 -9.62
N PHE A 137 7.75 3.98 -9.97
CA PHE A 137 7.06 2.69 -10.11
C PHE A 137 7.03 2.20 -11.56
N SER A 138 6.80 3.07 -12.55
CA SER A 138 6.72 2.66 -13.96
C SER A 138 8.03 2.04 -14.46
N ARG A 139 9.18 2.58 -14.04
CA ARG A 139 10.49 2.03 -14.39
C ARG A 139 10.72 0.63 -13.79
N GLN A 140 10.21 0.38 -12.59
CA GLN A 140 10.24 -0.94 -11.97
C GLN A 140 9.28 -1.91 -12.68
N VAL A 141 8.08 -1.45 -13.08
CA VAL A 141 7.15 -2.25 -13.89
C VAL A 141 7.79 -2.65 -15.22
N GLU A 142 8.42 -1.72 -15.94
CA GLU A 142 9.15 -1.99 -17.18
C GLU A 142 10.22 -3.09 -17.00
N ALA A 143 11.00 -3.00 -15.91
CA ALA A 143 12.06 -3.96 -15.63
C ALA A 143 11.51 -5.35 -15.27
N HIS A 144 10.44 -5.40 -14.48
CA HIS A 144 9.99 -6.60 -13.81
C HIS A 144 8.83 -7.31 -14.52
N ALA A 145 7.86 -6.60 -15.10
CA ALA A 145 6.66 -7.20 -15.66
C ALA A 145 6.96 -8.27 -16.71
N ARG A 146 6.30 -9.41 -16.60
CA ARG A 146 6.34 -10.51 -17.57
C ARG A 146 4.92 -10.89 -18.01
N PRO A 147 4.75 -11.44 -19.22
CA PRO A 147 3.45 -11.93 -19.66
C PRO A 147 2.83 -12.89 -18.64
N GLY A 148 1.56 -12.65 -18.28
CA GLY A 148 0.83 -13.45 -17.30
C GLY A 148 0.87 -12.90 -15.87
N ASP A 149 1.74 -11.92 -15.56
CA ASP A 149 1.74 -11.20 -14.28
C ASP A 149 0.45 -10.37 -14.10
N LEU A 150 0.22 -9.93 -12.86
CA LEU A 150 -0.82 -8.98 -12.48
C LEU A 150 -0.22 -7.76 -11.77
N PHE A 151 -0.58 -6.57 -12.24
CA PHE A 151 -0.22 -5.31 -11.60
C PHE A 151 -1.33 -4.81 -10.67
N VAL A 152 -0.97 -4.32 -9.49
CA VAL A 152 -1.90 -3.80 -8.49
C VAL A 152 -1.45 -2.42 -8.00
N ALA A 153 -2.32 -1.42 -8.17
CA ALA A 153 -2.07 -0.04 -7.83
C ALA A 153 -2.93 0.42 -6.64
N LEU A 154 -2.30 0.98 -5.61
CA LEU A 154 -2.98 1.51 -4.43
C LEU A 154 -2.83 3.04 -4.38
N SER A 155 -3.95 3.77 -4.47
CA SER A 155 -3.94 5.24 -4.37
C SER A 155 -5.27 5.76 -3.84
N THR A 156 -5.30 6.27 -2.61
CA THR A 156 -6.53 6.81 -2.00
C THR A 156 -7.12 7.98 -2.79
N SER A 157 -6.28 8.82 -3.41
CA SER A 157 -6.74 9.90 -4.28
C SER A 157 -7.05 9.43 -5.69
N GLY A 158 -6.38 8.38 -6.17
CA GLY A 158 -6.35 7.95 -7.57
C GLY A 158 -5.74 8.97 -8.52
N ARG A 159 -4.94 9.93 -8.01
CA ARG A 159 -4.36 11.05 -8.79
C ARG A 159 -2.84 11.11 -8.74
N SER A 160 -2.19 10.18 -8.04
CA SER A 160 -0.72 10.15 -7.92
C SER A 160 -0.09 9.87 -9.28
N PRO A 161 0.68 10.82 -9.87
CA PRO A 161 1.24 10.63 -11.22
C PRO A 161 2.09 9.37 -11.33
N ASN A 162 2.93 9.10 -10.32
CA ASN A 162 3.77 7.91 -10.30
C ASN A 162 3.03 6.56 -10.31
N VAL A 163 1.83 6.51 -9.74
CA VAL A 163 0.98 5.31 -9.76
C VAL A 163 0.26 5.18 -11.10
N ILE A 164 -0.18 6.31 -11.67
CA ILE A 164 -0.79 6.36 -13.01
C ILE A 164 0.21 5.92 -14.08
N GLU A 165 1.43 6.44 -14.04
CA GLU A 165 2.50 6.04 -14.97
C GLU A 165 2.83 4.53 -14.84
N ALA A 166 2.75 3.96 -13.64
CA ALA A 166 2.93 2.53 -13.45
C ALA A 166 1.79 1.69 -14.05
N ALA A 167 0.54 2.14 -13.92
CA ALA A 167 -0.61 1.51 -14.57
C ALA A 167 -0.47 1.55 -16.10
N ARG A 168 -0.02 2.68 -16.66
CA ARG A 168 0.28 2.81 -18.09
C ARG A 168 1.39 1.85 -18.52
N ALA A 169 2.48 1.76 -17.75
CA ALA A 169 3.56 0.81 -18.01
C ALA A 169 3.08 -0.65 -17.97
N ALA A 170 2.19 -1.00 -17.05
CA ALA A 170 1.58 -2.34 -16.97
C ALA A 170 0.74 -2.64 -18.23
N ARG A 171 -0.06 -1.67 -18.70
CA ARG A 171 -0.80 -1.77 -19.96
C ARG A 171 0.13 -1.95 -21.15
N THR A 172 1.23 -1.18 -21.23
CA THR A 172 2.24 -1.33 -22.28
C THR A 172 2.91 -2.70 -22.25
N ALA A 173 3.15 -3.26 -21.06
CA ALA A 173 3.66 -4.61 -20.88
C ALA A 173 2.64 -5.72 -21.21
N GLY A 174 1.37 -5.37 -21.46
CA GLY A 174 0.31 -6.31 -21.79
C GLY A 174 -0.09 -7.23 -20.62
N ILE A 175 0.08 -6.76 -19.38
CA ILE A 175 -0.31 -7.50 -18.17
C ILE A 175 -1.62 -6.96 -17.60
N ALA A 176 -2.39 -7.83 -16.95
CA ALA A 176 -3.65 -7.43 -16.31
C ALA A 176 -3.36 -6.47 -15.14
N SER A 177 -4.31 -5.59 -14.85
CA SER A 177 -4.12 -4.51 -13.89
C SER A 177 -5.35 -4.23 -13.02
N VAL A 178 -5.11 -3.97 -11.74
CA VAL A 178 -6.15 -3.63 -10.75
C VAL A 178 -5.75 -2.36 -10.02
N ALA A 179 -6.72 -1.49 -9.71
CA ALA A 179 -6.50 -0.35 -8.83
C ALA A 179 -7.48 -0.33 -7.66
N LEU A 180 -6.99 0.01 -6.47
CA LEU A 180 -7.81 0.37 -5.32
C LEU A 180 -7.69 1.88 -5.10
N THR A 181 -8.83 2.56 -5.09
CA THR A 181 -8.90 4.03 -4.98
C THR A 181 -9.97 4.51 -4.01
N GLY A 182 -9.92 5.79 -3.63
CA GLY A 182 -11.03 6.45 -2.96
C GLY A 182 -12.12 6.92 -3.94
N PRO A 183 -13.13 7.67 -3.46
CA PRO A 183 -14.32 8.00 -4.25
C PRO A 183 -14.01 8.76 -5.55
N ASN A 184 -12.99 9.62 -5.54
CA ASN A 184 -12.65 10.53 -6.65
C ASN A 184 -11.43 10.06 -7.48
N GLY A 185 -11.21 8.75 -7.55
CA GLY A 185 -10.05 8.11 -8.15
C GLY A 185 -10.11 7.84 -9.66
N ASP A 186 -10.96 8.56 -10.41
CA ASP A 186 -11.26 8.28 -11.82
C ASP A 186 -10.02 8.24 -12.72
N LEU A 187 -9.01 9.08 -12.45
CA LEU A 187 -7.80 9.15 -13.28
C LEU A 187 -7.07 7.81 -13.31
N LEU A 188 -6.78 7.23 -12.15
CA LEU A 188 -6.17 5.90 -12.08
C LEU A 188 -7.15 4.78 -12.49
N ALA A 189 -8.43 4.91 -12.14
CA ALA A 189 -9.44 3.89 -12.46
C ALA A 189 -9.57 3.65 -13.98
N ASN A 190 -9.42 4.70 -14.79
CA ASN A 190 -9.47 4.59 -16.26
C ASN A 190 -8.19 3.98 -16.86
N GLU A 191 -7.13 3.83 -16.08
CA GLU A 191 -5.82 3.36 -16.53
C GLU A 191 -5.61 1.86 -16.25
N VAL A 192 -6.57 1.19 -15.59
CA VAL A 192 -6.51 -0.25 -15.24
C VAL A 192 -7.69 -1.05 -15.79
N ASP A 193 -7.60 -2.39 -15.74
CA ASP A 193 -8.67 -3.30 -16.20
C ASP A 193 -9.79 -3.43 -15.16
N VAL A 194 -9.45 -3.42 -13.86
CA VAL A 194 -10.40 -3.50 -12.75
C VAL A 194 -10.12 -2.38 -11.75
N ALA A 195 -11.13 -1.56 -11.46
CA ALA A 195 -11.03 -0.51 -10.46
C ALA A 195 -11.98 -0.76 -9.30
N ILE A 196 -11.43 -0.86 -8.09
CA ILE A 196 -12.16 -0.95 -6.83
C ILE A 196 -12.17 0.45 -6.21
N ARG A 197 -13.31 1.13 -6.30
CA ARG A 197 -13.48 2.49 -5.79
C ARG A 197 -14.23 2.47 -4.48
N ILE A 198 -13.56 2.85 -3.39
CA ILE A 198 -14.22 2.98 -2.09
C ILE A 198 -15.30 4.07 -2.21
N PRO A 199 -16.54 3.81 -1.80
CA PRO A 199 -17.69 4.69 -2.08
C PRO A 199 -17.69 5.97 -1.25
N THR A 200 -17.02 5.95 -0.09
CA THR A 200 -16.97 7.06 0.86
C THR A 200 -15.54 7.26 1.37
N GLY A 201 -15.31 8.36 2.08
CA GLY A 201 -13.99 8.72 2.61
C GLY A 201 -13.58 10.10 2.13
N ARG A 202 -13.52 11.03 3.08
CA ARG A 202 -13.04 12.40 2.83
C ARG A 202 -11.51 12.45 2.83
N TYR A 203 -10.90 11.68 3.72
CA TYR A 203 -9.46 11.60 3.94
C TYR A 203 -8.94 10.21 3.58
N ALA A 204 -7.61 10.06 3.60
CA ALA A 204 -6.94 8.86 3.13
C ALA A 204 -7.11 7.66 4.07
N ASP A 205 -7.31 7.90 5.36
CA ASP A 205 -7.35 6.93 6.45
C ASP A 205 -8.54 5.95 6.35
N PRO A 206 -9.83 6.36 6.31
CA PRO A 206 -10.94 5.43 6.07
C PRO A 206 -10.83 4.66 4.75
N VAL A 207 -10.26 5.29 3.71
CA VAL A 207 -10.03 4.65 2.42
C VAL A 207 -8.96 3.57 2.54
N GLN A 208 -7.86 3.84 3.25
CA GLN A 208 -6.80 2.88 3.54
C GLN A 208 -7.33 1.70 4.36
N GLU A 209 -8.14 1.92 5.37
CA GLU A 209 -8.75 0.85 6.16
C GLU A 209 -9.61 -0.07 5.28
N CYS A 210 -10.40 0.51 4.37
CA CYS A 210 -11.14 -0.26 3.38
C CYS A 210 -10.23 -1.00 2.40
N HIS A 211 -9.15 -0.37 1.92
CA HIS A 211 -8.16 -1.03 1.05
C HIS A 211 -7.54 -2.25 1.74
N LEU A 212 -7.12 -2.12 3.00
CA LEU A 212 -6.54 -3.24 3.75
C LEU A 212 -7.55 -4.38 3.93
N ALA A 213 -8.79 -4.06 4.28
CA ALA A 213 -9.84 -5.07 4.40
C ALA A 213 -10.10 -5.82 3.08
N ILE A 214 -10.08 -5.12 1.95
CA ILE A 214 -10.21 -5.70 0.61
C ILE A 214 -9.00 -6.56 0.26
N LEU A 215 -7.78 -6.09 0.54
CA LEU A 215 -6.55 -6.86 0.30
C LEU A 215 -6.57 -8.18 1.08
N HIS A 216 -6.93 -8.16 2.38
CA HIS A 216 -7.10 -9.38 3.18
C HIS A 216 -8.17 -10.32 2.61
N ALA A 217 -9.30 -9.77 2.11
CA ALA A 217 -10.35 -10.58 1.49
C ALA A 217 -9.86 -11.25 0.20
N VAL A 218 -9.07 -10.55 -0.60
CA VAL A 218 -8.46 -11.07 -1.83
C VAL A 218 -7.46 -12.18 -1.50
N VAL A 219 -6.58 -12.01 -0.52
CA VAL A 219 -5.66 -13.09 -0.09
C VAL A 219 -6.46 -14.33 0.32
N LYS A 220 -7.47 -14.15 1.18
CA LYS A 220 -8.34 -15.24 1.62
C LYS A 220 -8.97 -15.99 0.45
N GLN A 221 -9.48 -15.27 -0.56
CA GLN A 221 -10.15 -15.89 -1.68
C GLN A 221 -9.18 -16.53 -2.68
N VAL A 222 -8.01 -15.94 -2.90
CA VAL A 222 -6.95 -16.57 -3.69
C VAL A 222 -6.49 -17.87 -3.04
N GLU A 223 -6.27 -17.88 -1.72
CA GLU A 223 -5.86 -19.09 -1.01
C GLU A 223 -6.95 -20.17 -1.02
N SER A 224 -8.24 -19.83 -0.86
CA SER A 224 -9.32 -20.84 -0.93
C SER A 224 -9.43 -21.49 -2.32
N VAL A 225 -9.05 -20.76 -3.36
CA VAL A 225 -9.08 -21.20 -4.77
C VAL A 225 -7.84 -22.01 -5.14
N LEU A 226 -6.67 -21.69 -4.59
CA LEU A 226 -5.40 -22.37 -4.90
C LEU A 226 -5.06 -23.51 -3.94
N PHE A 227 -5.47 -23.40 -2.68
CA PHE A 227 -5.15 -24.32 -1.59
C PHE A 227 -6.41 -24.65 -0.76
N PRO A 228 -7.46 -25.21 -1.38
CA PRO A 228 -8.74 -25.43 -0.71
C PRO A 228 -8.59 -26.35 0.51
N THR A 229 -8.97 -25.85 1.69
CA THR A 229 -9.02 -26.66 2.91
C THR A 229 -10.34 -27.45 3.01
N GLN A 230 -10.51 -28.29 4.03
CA GLN A 230 -11.80 -28.94 4.28
C GLN A 230 -12.88 -27.94 4.72
N GLU A 231 -12.52 -26.86 5.44
CA GLU A 231 -13.46 -25.82 5.88
C GLU A 231 -14.00 -25.00 4.71
N ASP A 232 -13.18 -24.71 3.69
CA ASP A 232 -13.60 -23.96 2.49
C ASP A 232 -14.61 -24.72 1.62
N ARG A 233 -14.71 -26.04 1.80
CA ARG A 233 -15.65 -26.91 1.10
C ARG A 233 -17.00 -27.05 1.82
N ALA A 234 -17.13 -26.53 3.05
CA ALA A 234 -18.39 -26.52 3.78
C ALA A 234 -19.30 -25.40 3.24
N PRO A 235 -20.62 -25.64 3.04
CA PRO A 235 -21.54 -24.57 2.64
C PRO A 235 -21.48 -23.43 3.64
N LEU A 236 -21.40 -22.18 3.15
CA LEU A 236 -21.52 -20.98 3.98
C LEU A 236 -22.83 -21.06 4.78
N ALA A 237 -22.73 -21.42 6.06
CA ALA A 237 -23.86 -21.40 6.96
C ALA A 237 -24.38 -19.97 7.02
N ARG A 238 -25.65 -19.76 6.62
CA ARG A 238 -26.33 -18.46 6.79
C ARG A 238 -26.17 -18.07 8.27
N SER A 239 -25.62 -16.89 8.52
CA SER A 239 -25.20 -16.45 9.84
C SER A 239 -26.35 -16.49 10.86
N GLY A 240 -26.44 -17.59 11.60
CA GLY A 240 -26.92 -17.61 12.97
C GLY A 240 -25.69 -17.59 13.87
N ALA A 241 -25.67 -16.68 14.85
CA ALA A 241 -24.55 -16.46 15.75
C ALA A 241 -23.93 -17.78 16.24
N THR A 242 -22.74 -18.12 15.75
CA THR A 242 -21.94 -19.22 16.28
C THR A 242 -21.17 -18.72 17.48
N LYS A 243 -21.40 -19.35 18.63
CA LYS A 243 -20.56 -19.21 19.82
C LYS A 243 -19.12 -19.56 19.46
N ALA A 244 -18.19 -18.64 19.72
CA ALA A 244 -16.77 -18.89 19.60
C ALA A 244 -16.38 -20.09 20.48
N ALA A 245 -15.68 -21.07 19.90
CA ALA A 245 -15.01 -22.12 20.66
C ALA A 245 -13.83 -21.49 21.44
N PRO A 246 -13.52 -21.93 22.66
CA PRO A 246 -12.43 -21.36 23.44
C PRO A 246 -11.10 -21.94 22.99
N GLY A 247 -10.16 -21.04 22.67
CA GLY A 247 -8.73 -21.25 22.89
C GLY A 247 -7.96 -21.86 21.73
N GLU A 248 -7.35 -21.00 20.91
CA GLU A 248 -5.93 -21.06 20.58
C GLU A 248 -5.44 -19.60 20.41
N SER A 249 -4.49 -19.18 21.24
CA SER A 249 -3.89 -17.85 21.16
C SER A 249 -2.96 -17.80 19.96
N TRP A 250 -3.34 -17.07 18.92
CA TRP A 250 -2.52 -16.87 17.72
C TRP A 250 -1.36 -15.88 17.93
N LEU A 251 -1.21 -15.32 19.13
CA LEU A 251 -0.20 -14.31 19.46
C LEU A 251 1.15 -14.89 19.94
N GLU A 252 1.30 -16.21 20.03
CA GLU A 252 2.51 -16.86 20.61
C GLU A 252 3.40 -17.57 19.57
N ARG A 253 3.39 -17.17 18.30
CA ARG A 253 4.26 -17.77 17.26
C ARG A 253 5.07 -16.74 16.49
#